data_AF-B4WYZ5-F1
#
_entry.id   AF-B4WYZ5-F1
#
_cell.length_a   1.000
_cell.length_b   1.000
_cell.length_c   1.000
_cell.angle_alpha   90.00
_cell.angle_beta   90.00
_cell.angle_gamma   90.00
#
_symmetry.space_group_name_H-M   'P 1'
#
loop_
_entity.id
_entity.type
_entity.pdbx_description
1 polymer ?
#
loop_
_entity_poly.entity_id
_entity_poly.type
_entity_poly.pdbx_seq_one_letter_code
_entity_poly.pdbx_strand_id
1 'polypeptide(L)'
;MFKKTLLVSGIALAVSAPALAAQQTTAVRDNGFSYSYGQLAYDRWDLDNDVDVDSLSAEGSFALDEHLFLRGSLGFFDGDYGRNGDLDGSQISGGIGFHTPLQRGLDFVTSADIIYDDRDYDPGNNDDEIGFEVRGGVRHATTEKLELSGGLAYQDLYDDDLGVYGQGLFKVSQAVDLGARVIVGGDRDTYGVFGRYNF
;
A
#
# COMPACT_ATOMS: atom_id res chain seq x y z
N MET A 1 -35.99 -5.51 0.39
CA MET A 1 -35.85 -4.86 1.71
C MET A 1 -35.46 -5.89 2.76
N PHE A 2 -34.16 -6.07 2.97
CA PHE A 2 -33.61 -6.71 4.16
C PHE A 2 -32.56 -5.75 4.72
N LYS A 3 -32.90 -5.08 5.82
CA LYS A 3 -31.93 -4.25 6.56
C LYS A 3 -31.08 -5.21 7.39
N LYS A 4 -29.82 -5.38 7.04
CA LYS A 4 -28.82 -5.98 7.93
C LYS A 4 -28.09 -4.84 8.62
N THR A 5 -28.49 -4.57 9.86
CA THR A 5 -27.73 -3.72 10.77
C THR A 5 -26.48 -4.51 11.18
N LEU A 6 -25.30 -4.12 10.71
CA LEU A 6 -24.04 -4.69 11.20
C LEU A 6 -23.38 -3.73 12.18
N LEU A 7 -23.01 -4.31 13.32
CA LEU A 7 -22.35 -3.68 14.45
C LEU A 7 -20.90 -3.34 14.09
N VAL A 8 -20.58 -2.05 14.03
CA VAL A 8 -19.20 -1.54 14.03
C VAL A 8 -18.55 -1.90 15.36
N SER A 9 -17.65 -2.88 15.33
CA SER A 9 -16.81 -3.24 16.47
C SER A 9 -15.42 -2.67 16.23
N GLY A 10 -15.09 -1.58 16.93
CA GLY A 10 -13.80 -0.91 16.83
C GLY A 10 -12.64 -1.84 17.19
N ILE A 11 -11.74 -2.06 16.23
CA ILE A 11 -10.50 -2.78 16.44
C ILE A 11 -9.47 -1.76 16.93
N ALA A 12 -9.31 -1.66 18.26
CA ALA A 12 -8.14 -1.03 18.87
C ALA A 12 -7.01 -2.06 18.92
N LEU A 13 -6.11 -2.04 17.92
CA LEU A 13 -4.89 -2.85 17.96
C LEU A 13 -3.86 -2.20 18.88
N ALA A 14 -3.86 -2.64 20.14
CA ALA A 14 -2.77 -2.39 21.05
C ALA A 14 -1.52 -3.14 20.53
N VAL A 15 -0.51 -2.38 20.08
CA VAL A 15 0.79 -2.92 19.68
C VAL A 15 1.48 -3.48 20.93
N SER A 16 1.36 -4.79 21.13
CA SER A 16 2.20 -5.54 22.06
C SER A 16 3.14 -6.40 21.23
N ALA A 17 4.41 -6.02 21.19
CA ALA A 17 5.45 -6.74 20.48
C ALA A 17 5.67 -8.12 21.13
N PRO A 18 5.45 -9.25 20.43
CA PRO A 18 5.95 -10.52 20.89
C PRO A 18 7.43 -10.61 20.49
N ALA A 19 8.30 -10.84 21.46
CA ALA A 19 9.67 -11.27 21.21
C ALA A 19 9.63 -12.68 20.61
N LEU A 20 9.64 -12.77 19.27
CA LEU A 20 9.75 -14.03 18.55
C LEU A 20 11.21 -14.48 18.52
N ALA A 21 11.42 -15.74 18.92
CA ALA A 21 12.72 -16.38 18.95
C ALA A 21 13.29 -16.50 17.52
N ALA A 22 14.50 -15.96 17.29
CA ALA A 22 15.18 -16.03 16.02
C ALA A 22 15.53 -17.48 15.66
N GLN A 23 14.84 -18.03 14.68
CA GLN A 23 15.19 -19.32 14.08
C GLN A 23 16.23 -19.03 13.00
N GLN A 24 17.49 -19.40 13.23
CA GLN A 24 18.59 -19.19 12.30
C GLN A 24 18.34 -19.95 10.99
N THR A 25 17.84 -19.25 9.98
CA THR A 25 17.91 -19.69 8.59
C THR A 25 19.31 -19.37 8.04
N THR A 26 19.75 -20.15 7.06
CA THR A 26 21.04 -19.94 6.36
C THR A 26 21.24 -18.50 5.93
N ALA A 27 22.47 -17.97 5.95
CA ALA A 27 22.78 -16.59 5.54
C ALA A 27 22.21 -16.25 4.16
N VAL A 28 20.98 -15.70 4.16
CA VAL A 28 20.34 -15.12 2.99
C VAL A 28 21.12 -13.85 2.67
N ARG A 29 21.35 -13.60 1.38
CA ARG A 29 22.00 -12.36 0.95
C ARG A 29 21.10 -11.19 1.35
N ASP A 30 21.49 -10.44 2.36
CA ASP A 30 20.84 -9.17 2.68
C ASP A 30 21.35 -8.08 1.73
N ASN A 31 20.44 -7.48 0.95
CA ASN A 31 20.74 -6.34 0.10
C ASN A 31 20.60 -5.00 0.85
N GLY A 32 20.28 -5.02 2.15
CA GLY A 32 20.15 -3.85 3.02
C GLY A 32 18.84 -3.10 2.85
N PHE A 33 17.82 -3.73 2.26
CA PHE A 33 16.49 -3.15 2.13
C PHE A 33 15.70 -3.31 3.42
N SER A 34 15.09 -2.23 3.91
CA SER A 34 14.15 -2.33 5.02
C SER A 34 12.77 -2.79 4.54
N TYR A 35 12.22 -3.76 5.26
CA TYR A 35 10.83 -4.22 5.21
C TYR A 35 10.08 -3.97 6.52
N SER A 36 10.73 -3.31 7.49
CA SER A 36 10.13 -2.80 8.72
C SER A 36 10.10 -1.27 8.65
N TYR A 37 8.92 -0.71 8.40
CA TYR A 37 8.77 0.71 8.21
C TYR A 37 7.35 1.19 8.50
N GLY A 38 7.23 2.47 8.81
CA GLY A 38 5.97 3.22 8.72
C GLY A 38 6.10 4.28 7.63
N GLN A 39 5.05 4.51 6.86
CA GLN A 39 5.03 5.54 5.82
C GLN A 39 3.72 6.32 5.84
N LEU A 40 3.83 7.59 5.43
CA LEU A 40 2.69 8.46 5.15
C LEU A 40 2.79 8.90 3.70
N ALA A 41 1.70 8.80 2.96
CA ALA A 41 1.63 9.14 1.55
C ALA A 41 0.48 10.09 1.27
N TYR A 42 0.70 11.00 0.34
CA TYR A 42 -0.34 11.79 -0.29
C TYR A 42 -0.34 11.45 -1.78
N ASP A 43 -1.50 11.03 -2.27
CA ASP A 43 -1.71 10.54 -3.63
C ASP A 43 -2.83 11.31 -4.30
N ARG A 44 -2.73 11.41 -5.61
CA ARG A 44 -3.82 11.82 -6.48
C ARG A 44 -4.19 10.66 -7.37
N TRP A 45 -5.48 10.35 -7.42
CA TRP A 45 -6.05 9.38 -8.34
C TRP A 45 -6.77 10.13 -9.46
N ASP A 46 -6.36 9.81 -10.68
CA ASP A 46 -7.00 10.27 -11.90
C ASP A 46 -7.86 9.11 -12.41
N LEU A 47 -9.18 9.31 -12.39
CA LEU A 47 -10.18 8.34 -12.81
C LEU A 47 -10.68 8.72 -14.20
N ASP A 48 -10.99 7.74 -15.05
CA ASP A 48 -11.41 7.87 -16.46
C ASP A 48 -12.60 8.81 -16.78
N ASN A 49 -13.19 9.48 -15.78
CA ASN A 49 -14.29 10.44 -15.89
C ASN A 49 -13.90 11.90 -15.53
N ASP A 50 -12.62 12.27 -15.65
CA ASP A 50 -12.08 13.60 -15.28
C ASP A 50 -12.32 13.94 -13.79
N VAL A 51 -12.33 12.93 -12.92
CA VAL A 51 -12.48 13.11 -11.48
C VAL A 51 -11.13 12.94 -10.81
N ASP A 52 -10.63 14.04 -10.24
CA ASP A 52 -9.46 14.06 -9.38
C ASP A 52 -9.89 13.69 -7.95
N VAL A 53 -9.31 12.62 -7.41
CA VAL A 53 -9.46 12.25 -6.00
C VAL A 53 -8.12 12.43 -5.30
N ASP A 54 -8.10 13.19 -4.22
CA ASP A 54 -6.92 13.32 -3.38
C ASP A 54 -7.02 12.30 -2.23
N SER A 55 -5.92 11.63 -1.90
CA SER A 55 -5.86 10.61 -0.85
C SER A 55 -4.69 10.84 0.09
N LEU A 56 -4.97 10.70 1.39
CA LEU A 56 -3.96 10.66 2.43
C LEU A 56 -3.95 9.28 3.07
N SER A 57 -2.81 8.61 3.04
CA SER A 57 -2.68 7.26 3.58
C SER A 57 -1.50 7.09 4.54
N ALA A 58 -1.67 6.18 5.49
CA ALA A 58 -0.64 5.65 6.35
C ALA A 58 -0.48 4.15 6.11
N GLU A 59 0.74 3.69 5.88
CA GLU A 59 1.06 2.28 5.71
C GLU A 59 2.13 1.86 6.71
N GLY A 60 2.01 0.65 7.24
CA GLY A 60 3.02 0.00 8.05
C GLY A 60 3.42 -1.34 7.46
N SER A 61 4.69 -1.69 7.59
CA SER A 61 5.23 -3.00 7.26
C SER A 61 6.13 -3.48 8.40
N PHE A 62 6.13 -4.79 8.64
CA PHE A 62 6.94 -5.43 9.66
C PHE A 62 7.50 -6.75 9.14
N ALA A 63 8.82 -6.85 9.06
CA ALA A 63 9.50 -8.09 8.69
C ALA A 63 9.28 -9.16 9.78
N LEU A 64 8.75 -10.31 9.39
CA LEU A 64 8.56 -11.48 10.27
C LEU A 64 9.80 -12.37 10.27
N ASP A 65 10.41 -12.55 9.11
CA ASP A 65 11.65 -13.28 8.90
C ASP A 65 12.48 -12.65 7.76
N GLU A 66 13.49 -13.35 7.24
CA GLU A 66 14.37 -12.84 6.17
C GLU A 66 13.69 -12.71 4.79
N HIS A 67 12.46 -13.20 4.64
CA HIS A 67 11.71 -13.25 3.39
C HIS A 67 10.30 -12.71 3.52
N LEU A 68 9.65 -12.87 4.66
CA LEU A 68 8.25 -12.60 4.89
C LEU A 68 8.07 -11.32 5.70
N PHE A 69 7.10 -10.52 5.31
CA PHE A 69 6.68 -9.35 6.04
C PHE A 69 5.16 -9.26 6.10
N LEU A 70 4.64 -8.66 7.16
CA LEU A 70 3.26 -8.22 7.23
C LEU A 70 3.18 -6.77 6.79
N ARG A 71 2.06 -6.41 6.17
CA ARG A 71 1.76 -5.02 5.86
C ARG A 71 0.30 -4.69 6.11
N GLY A 72 0.04 -3.41 6.31
CA GLY A 72 -1.31 -2.88 6.35
C GLY A 72 -1.31 -1.40 6.07
N SER A 73 -2.43 -0.90 5.58
CA SER A 73 -2.63 0.52 5.33
C SER A 73 -3.99 0.99 5.83
N LEU A 74 -4.06 2.27 6.12
CA LEU A 74 -5.30 3.02 6.28
C LEU A 74 -5.19 4.27 5.43
N GLY A 75 -6.25 4.64 4.72
CA GLY A 75 -6.30 5.79 3.86
C GLY A 75 -7.64 6.48 3.97
N PHE A 76 -7.62 7.79 3.77
CA PHE A 76 -8.81 8.60 3.57
C PHE A 76 -8.66 9.23 2.20
N PHE A 77 -9.77 9.36 1.48
CA PHE A 77 -9.79 9.99 0.19
C PHE A 77 -11.04 10.85 0.05
N ASP A 78 -10.86 11.98 -0.64
CA ASP A 78 -11.90 12.94 -0.95
C ASP A 78 -11.80 13.36 -2.42
N GLY A 79 -12.95 13.51 -3.07
CA GLY A 79 -13.02 13.85 -4.48
C GLY A 79 -14.28 14.64 -4.82
N ASP A 80 -14.14 15.65 -5.67
CA ASP A 80 -15.24 16.52 -6.11
C ASP A 80 -15.83 16.00 -7.43
N TYR A 81 -17.06 15.48 -7.40
CA TYR A 81 -17.82 15.05 -8.58
C TYR A 81 -18.70 16.19 -9.17
N GLY A 82 -18.37 17.44 -8.86
CA GLY A 82 -18.99 18.64 -9.40
C GLY A 82 -20.48 18.75 -9.08
N ARG A 83 -21.33 18.51 -10.09
CA ARG A 83 -22.80 18.58 -9.91
C ARG A 83 -23.42 17.32 -9.31
N ASN A 84 -22.65 16.25 -9.15
CA ASN A 84 -23.14 14.94 -8.74
C ASN A 84 -22.88 14.61 -7.26
N GLY A 85 -22.31 15.55 -6.49
CA GLY A 85 -22.02 15.39 -5.07
C GLY A 85 -20.53 15.34 -4.76
N ASP A 86 -20.21 15.16 -3.49
CA ASP A 86 -18.85 14.94 -3.00
C ASP A 86 -18.68 13.42 -2.76
N LEU A 87 -17.50 12.87 -3.07
CA LEU A 87 -17.11 11.50 -2.71
C LEU A 87 -16.14 11.58 -1.53
N ASP A 88 -16.58 11.11 -0.37
CA ASP A 88 -15.73 10.92 0.79
C ASP A 88 -15.63 9.43 1.10
N GLY A 89 -14.45 8.96 1.48
CA GLY A 89 -14.29 7.56 1.82
C GLY A 89 -13.05 7.24 2.62
N SER A 90 -13.00 6.00 3.09
CA SER A 90 -11.85 5.45 3.77
C SER A 90 -11.55 4.04 3.29
N GLN A 91 -10.26 3.72 3.26
CA GLN A 91 -9.77 2.41 2.87
C GLN A 91 -8.91 1.85 3.97
N ILE A 92 -9.10 0.57 4.29
CA ILE A 92 -8.20 -0.18 5.17
C ILE A 92 -7.74 -1.43 4.43
N SER A 93 -6.45 -1.74 4.53
CA SER A 93 -5.90 -2.96 3.97
C SER A 93 -5.00 -3.69 4.95
N GLY A 94 -4.91 -5.00 4.77
CA GLY A 94 -4.02 -5.85 5.53
C GLY A 94 -3.58 -7.04 4.69
N GLY A 95 -2.31 -7.39 4.77
CA GLY A 95 -1.73 -8.42 3.92
C GLY A 95 -0.37 -8.91 4.34
N ILE A 96 0.16 -9.77 3.48
CA ILE A 96 1.46 -10.39 3.64
C ILE A 96 2.29 -10.13 2.38
N GLY A 97 3.61 -10.11 2.56
CA GLY A 97 4.53 -10.02 1.46
C GLY A 97 5.69 -10.99 1.61
N PHE A 98 6.27 -11.30 0.47
CA PHE A 98 7.46 -12.12 0.33
C PHE A 98 8.50 -11.36 -0.48
N HIS A 99 9.76 -11.40 -0.05
CA HIS A 99 10.89 -10.90 -0.81
C HIS A 99 12.04 -11.91 -0.83
N THR A 100 12.83 -11.85 -1.90
CA THR A 100 14.06 -12.62 -1.99
C THR A 100 15.12 -11.87 -2.79
N PRO A 101 16.39 -11.90 -2.36
CA PRO A 101 17.49 -11.34 -3.14
C PRO A 101 17.70 -12.14 -4.43
N LEU A 102 17.59 -11.49 -5.59
CA LEU A 102 17.89 -12.09 -6.90
C LEU A 102 19.36 -11.94 -7.25
N GLN A 103 19.90 -10.73 -7.06
CA GLN A 103 21.31 -10.39 -7.26
C GLN A 103 21.71 -9.28 -6.30
N ARG A 104 22.97 -8.81 -6.38
CA ARG A 104 23.43 -7.74 -5.49
C ARG A 104 22.66 -6.47 -5.82
N GLY A 105 22.01 -5.89 -4.81
CA GLY A 105 21.20 -4.69 -4.94
C GLY A 105 19.89 -4.90 -5.68
N LEU A 106 19.43 -6.14 -5.90
CA LEU A 106 18.13 -6.43 -6.53
C LEU A 106 17.37 -7.50 -5.74
N ASP A 107 16.19 -7.15 -5.29
CA ASP A 107 15.23 -8.05 -4.66
C ASP A 107 14.02 -8.26 -5.58
N PHE A 108 13.53 -9.49 -5.62
CA PHE A 108 12.15 -9.76 -6.02
C PHE A 108 11.25 -9.52 -4.82
N VAL A 109 10.11 -8.86 -5.03
CA VAL A 109 9.12 -8.58 -3.98
C VAL A 109 7.74 -8.87 -4.52
N THR A 110 6.91 -9.53 -3.72
CA THR A 110 5.49 -9.75 -3.99
C THR A 110 4.68 -9.55 -2.72
N SER A 111 3.44 -9.08 -2.85
CA SER A 111 2.49 -8.97 -1.75
C SER A 111 1.09 -9.40 -2.18
N ALA A 112 0.30 -9.81 -1.20
CA ALA A 112 -1.11 -10.08 -1.35
C ALA A 112 -1.84 -9.47 -0.16
N ASP A 113 -2.86 -8.69 -0.45
CA ASP A 113 -3.52 -7.80 0.48
C ASP A 113 -5.02 -7.89 0.33
N ILE A 114 -5.74 -7.87 1.45
CA ILE A 114 -7.20 -7.74 1.47
C ILE A 114 -7.50 -6.27 1.74
N ILE A 115 -8.43 -5.72 0.95
CA ILE A 115 -8.82 -4.31 1.00
C ILE A 115 -10.29 -4.25 1.41
N TYR A 116 -10.60 -3.38 2.35
CA TYR A 116 -11.95 -2.96 2.67
C TYR A 116 -12.06 -1.48 2.35
N ASP A 117 -13.00 -1.11 1.48
CA ASP A 117 -13.25 0.24 1.03
C ASP A 117 -14.66 0.66 1.45
N ASP A 118 -14.76 1.81 2.09
CA ASP A 118 -16.00 2.40 2.57
C ASP A 118 -16.19 3.75 1.88
N ARG A 119 -17.23 3.87 1.05
CA ARG A 119 -17.54 5.06 0.28
C ARG A 119 -18.89 5.63 0.68
N ASP A 120 -18.88 6.91 1.02
CA ASP A 120 -20.07 7.71 1.26
C ASP A 120 -20.30 8.62 0.03
N TYR A 121 -21.38 8.39 -0.71
CA TYR A 121 -21.84 9.27 -1.80
C TYR A 121 -22.98 10.17 -1.32
N ASP A 122 -22.84 11.49 -1.44
CA ASP A 122 -23.94 12.44 -1.17
C ASP A 122 -24.72 12.77 -2.46
N PRO A 123 -26.07 12.61 -2.51
CA PRO A 123 -26.97 12.25 -1.42
C PRO A 123 -27.42 10.78 -1.41
N GLY A 124 -26.81 10.01 -0.50
CA GLY A 124 -27.50 9.00 0.30
C GLY A 124 -27.21 7.53 0.00
N ASN A 125 -26.14 7.22 -0.71
CA ASN A 125 -25.72 5.82 -0.89
C ASN A 125 -24.35 5.60 -0.24
N ASN A 126 -24.31 4.61 0.65
CA ASN A 126 -23.07 4.07 1.19
C ASN A 126 -22.85 2.72 0.53
N ASP A 127 -21.71 2.57 -0.15
CA ASP A 127 -21.32 1.32 -0.79
C ASP A 127 -20.02 0.84 -0.13
N ASP A 128 -20.13 -0.21 0.67
CA ASP A 128 -18.99 -0.93 1.26
C ASP A 128 -18.59 -2.11 0.37
N GLU A 129 -17.28 -2.24 0.09
CA GLU A 129 -16.77 -3.28 -0.80
C GLU A 129 -15.50 -3.94 -0.24
N ILE A 130 -15.36 -5.25 -0.49
CA ILE A 130 -14.18 -6.02 -0.06
C ILE A 130 -13.51 -6.61 -1.28
N GLY A 131 -12.24 -6.27 -1.42
CA GLY A 131 -11.41 -6.70 -2.53
C GLY A 131 -10.09 -7.29 -2.08
N PHE A 132 -9.24 -7.58 -3.07
CA PHE A 132 -7.87 -7.96 -2.86
C PHE A 132 -6.95 -7.30 -3.87
N GLU A 133 -5.70 -7.13 -3.48
CA GLU A 133 -4.62 -6.66 -4.33
C GLU A 133 -3.48 -7.68 -4.28
N VAL A 134 -2.94 -8.04 -5.44
CA VAL A 134 -1.72 -8.82 -5.56
C VAL A 134 -0.71 -8.00 -6.34
N ARG A 135 0.47 -7.82 -5.75
CA ARG A 135 1.58 -7.10 -6.40
C ARG A 135 2.78 -7.98 -6.56
N GLY A 136 3.47 -7.84 -7.67
CA GLY A 136 4.69 -8.58 -7.97
C GLY A 136 5.65 -7.72 -8.78
N GLY A 137 6.89 -7.63 -8.32
CA GLY A 137 7.87 -6.76 -8.95
C GLY A 137 9.28 -6.95 -8.42
N VAL A 138 10.10 -5.94 -8.70
CA VAL A 138 11.50 -5.90 -8.27
C VAL A 138 11.81 -4.59 -7.59
N ARG A 139 12.75 -4.63 -6.64
CA ARG A 139 13.32 -3.48 -5.93
C ARG A 139 14.82 -3.48 -6.15
N HIS A 140 15.34 -2.38 -6.68
CA HIS A 140 16.73 -2.21 -7.05
C HIS A 140 17.38 -1.01 -6.36
N ALA A 141 18.53 -1.23 -5.73
CA ALA A 141 19.39 -0.18 -5.20
C ALA A 141 20.26 0.38 -6.34
N THR A 142 19.75 1.36 -7.06
CA THR A 142 20.46 1.99 -8.19
C THR A 142 21.71 2.75 -7.72
N THR A 143 21.64 3.36 -6.54
CA THR A 143 22.79 3.98 -5.85
C THR A 143 22.69 3.76 -4.35
N GLU A 144 23.70 4.16 -3.58
CA GLU A 144 23.65 4.11 -2.11
C GLU A 144 22.53 4.96 -1.50
N LYS A 145 21.97 5.92 -2.24
CA LYS A 145 20.92 6.83 -1.77
C LYS A 145 19.60 6.69 -2.52
N LEU A 146 19.56 5.95 -3.63
CA LEU A 146 18.39 5.86 -4.49
C LEU A 146 18.04 4.40 -4.74
N GLU A 147 16.81 4.07 -4.39
CA GLU A 147 16.18 2.80 -4.71
C GLU A 147 15.05 3.03 -5.70
N LEU A 148 14.91 2.13 -6.65
CA LEU A 148 13.80 2.10 -7.59
C LEU A 148 13.08 0.78 -7.42
N SER A 149 11.76 0.79 -7.45
CA SER A 149 10.99 -0.45 -7.56
C SER A 149 9.94 -0.31 -8.65
N GLY A 150 9.57 -1.44 -9.24
CA GLY A 150 8.50 -1.47 -10.22
C GLY A 150 8.06 -2.89 -10.51
N GLY A 151 6.86 -3.02 -11.04
CA GLY A 151 6.24 -4.31 -11.28
C GLY A 151 4.80 -4.18 -11.73
N LEU A 152 4.06 -5.26 -11.54
CA LEU A 152 2.64 -5.35 -11.85
C LEU A 152 1.82 -5.35 -10.55
N ALA A 153 0.67 -4.73 -10.60
CA ALA A 153 -0.34 -4.76 -9.56
C ALA A 153 -1.65 -5.23 -10.18
N TYR A 154 -2.24 -6.27 -9.61
CA TYR A 154 -3.58 -6.72 -9.93
C TYR A 154 -4.48 -6.41 -8.75
N GLN A 155 -5.55 -5.67 -8.96
CA GLN A 155 -6.51 -5.32 -7.93
C GLN A 155 -7.91 -5.74 -8.39
N ASP A 156 -8.63 -6.41 -7.51
CA ASP A 156 -10.04 -6.76 -7.70
C ASP A 156 -10.77 -6.26 -6.46
N LEU A 157 -11.41 -5.10 -6.60
CA LEU A 157 -12.16 -4.44 -5.53
C LEU A 157 -13.56 -4.09 -6.04
N TYR A 158 -13.64 -3.32 -7.11
CA TYR A 158 -14.91 -2.99 -7.78
C TYR A 158 -15.01 -3.67 -9.15
N ASP A 159 -13.92 -3.60 -9.90
CA ASP A 159 -13.69 -4.31 -11.15
C ASP A 159 -12.24 -4.85 -11.15
N ASP A 160 -11.96 -5.83 -12.02
CA ASP A 160 -10.62 -6.38 -12.17
C ASP A 160 -9.70 -5.42 -12.95
N ASP A 161 -8.67 -4.90 -12.28
CA ASP A 161 -7.72 -3.95 -12.85
C ASP A 161 -6.30 -4.51 -12.77
N LEU A 162 -5.63 -4.55 -13.92
CA LEU A 162 -4.21 -4.90 -14.03
C LEU A 162 -3.40 -3.66 -14.39
N GLY A 163 -2.65 -3.16 -13.41
CA GLY A 163 -1.79 -2.01 -13.54
C GLY A 163 -0.29 -2.32 -13.50
N VAL A 164 0.48 -1.32 -13.87
CA VAL A 164 1.94 -1.26 -13.71
C VAL A 164 2.25 -0.22 -12.65
N TYR A 165 3.08 -0.57 -11.68
CA TYR A 165 3.54 0.39 -10.67
C TYR A 165 5.03 0.67 -10.80
N GLY A 166 5.41 1.89 -10.44
CA GLY A 166 6.77 2.36 -10.32
C GLY A 166 6.92 3.24 -9.09
N GLN A 167 8.01 3.07 -8.35
CA GLN A 167 8.32 3.90 -7.19
C GLN A 167 9.81 4.22 -7.14
N GLY A 168 10.12 5.44 -6.71
CA GLY A 168 11.46 5.87 -6.38
C GLY A 168 11.54 6.23 -4.90
N LEU A 169 12.61 5.82 -4.24
CA LEU A 169 12.85 6.10 -2.82
C LEU A 169 14.25 6.68 -2.67
N PHE A 170 14.32 7.88 -2.11
CA PHE A 170 15.54 8.60 -1.83
C PHE A 170 15.84 8.59 -0.33
N LYS A 171 17.00 8.04 0.04
CA LYS A 171 17.47 7.95 1.42
C LYS A 171 18.00 9.30 1.89
N VAL A 172 17.19 10.00 2.68
CA VAL A 172 17.58 11.29 3.27
C VAL A 172 18.50 11.07 4.47
N SER A 173 18.22 10.06 5.28
CA SER A 173 18.99 9.67 6.45
C SER A 173 18.96 8.15 6.65
N GLN A 174 19.54 7.64 7.75
CA GLN A 174 19.48 6.22 8.07
C GLN A 174 18.06 5.73 8.40
N ALA A 175 17.21 6.61 8.95
CA ALA A 175 15.87 6.25 9.39
C ALA A 175 14.78 6.83 8.49
N VAL A 176 15.03 7.92 7.75
CA VAL A 176 14.01 8.62 6.96
C VAL A 176 14.36 8.62 5.48
N ASP A 177 13.38 8.20 4.68
CA ASP A 177 13.41 8.23 3.23
C ASP A 177 12.23 9.05 2.68
N LEU A 178 12.41 9.63 1.50
CA LEU A 178 11.36 10.31 0.75
C LEU A 178 11.18 9.62 -0.58
N GLY A 179 9.95 9.37 -0.97
CA GLY A 179 9.63 8.65 -2.19
C GLY A 179 8.55 9.31 -3.01
N ALA A 180 8.48 8.86 -4.26
CA ALA A 180 7.41 9.15 -5.19
C ALA A 180 6.95 7.83 -5.81
N ARG A 181 5.65 7.71 -6.09
CA ARG A 181 5.06 6.55 -6.74
C ARG A 181 4.15 6.96 -7.88
N VAL A 182 4.07 6.06 -8.85
CA VAL A 182 3.13 6.09 -9.95
C VAL A 182 2.55 4.69 -10.11
N ILE A 183 1.24 4.58 -10.29
CA ILE A 183 0.55 3.36 -10.66
C ILE A 183 -0.31 3.72 -11.85
N VAL A 184 -0.13 3.00 -12.96
CA VAL A 184 -0.93 3.19 -14.17
C VAL A 184 -1.78 1.95 -14.33
N GLY A 185 -3.08 2.10 -14.15
CA GLY A 185 -4.09 1.05 -14.27
C GLY A 185 -4.86 1.16 -15.58
N GLY A 186 -5.80 0.25 -15.79
CA GLY A 186 -6.79 0.36 -16.86
C GLY A 186 -7.78 1.50 -16.61
N ASP A 187 -8.26 1.61 -15.37
CA ASP A 187 -9.35 2.52 -14.99
C ASP A 187 -8.93 3.63 -14.01
N ARG A 188 -7.73 3.51 -13.42
CA ARG A 188 -7.21 4.45 -12.42
C ARG A 188 -5.71 4.63 -12.54
N ASP A 189 -5.30 5.87 -12.75
CA ASP A 189 -3.93 6.31 -12.60
C ASP A 189 -3.73 6.90 -11.20
N THR A 190 -2.59 6.63 -10.58
CA THR A 190 -2.21 7.14 -9.26
C THR A 190 -0.85 7.77 -9.32
N TYR A 191 -0.74 9.00 -8.81
CA TYR A 191 0.53 9.71 -8.67
C TYR A 191 0.64 10.19 -7.23
N GLY A 192 1.78 9.93 -6.58
CA GLY A 192 1.90 10.27 -5.16
C GLY A 192 3.31 10.47 -4.67
N VAL A 193 3.40 11.09 -3.50
CA VAL A 193 4.63 11.30 -2.75
C VAL A 193 4.47 10.76 -1.34
N PHE A 194 5.54 10.24 -0.77
CA PHE A 194 5.48 9.63 0.55
C PHE A 194 6.77 9.83 1.34
N GLY A 195 6.62 9.89 2.66
CA GLY A 195 7.73 9.82 3.61
C GLY A 195 7.71 8.47 4.30
N ARG A 196 8.89 7.83 4.40
CA ARG A 196 9.06 6.54 5.05
C ARG A 196 10.03 6.65 6.21
N TYR A 197 9.64 6.08 7.35
CA TYR A 197 10.46 5.91 8.54
C TYR A 197 10.78 4.42 8.72
N ASN A 198 12.05 4.06 8.62
CA ASN A 198 12.58 2.72 8.80
C ASN A 198 13.03 2.52 10.25
N PHE A 199 12.76 1.35 10.84
CA PHE A 199 13.10 1.01 12.21
C PHE A 199 13.56 -0.45 12.38
#